data_AF-A0A146L635-F1
#
_entry.id   AF-A0A146L635-F1
#
_cell.length_a   1.000
_cell.length_b   1.000
_cell.length_c   1.000
_cell.angle_alpha   90.00
_cell.angle_beta   90.00
_cell.angle_gamma   90.00
#
_symmetry.space_group_name_H-M   'P 1'
#
loop_
_entity.id
_entity.type
_entity.pdbx_description
1 polymer ?
#
loop_
_entity_poly.entity_id
_entity_poly.type
_entity_poly.pdbx_seq_one_letter_code
_entity_poly.pdbx_strand_id
1 'polypeptide(L)'
;EKKKELKLLLDEDERKFRRKSVGLVSLIGELYKLHMLTPNIMHGCISTFLSQVAEEPLECLCTLLTIVGKELEHETGRREFDEYFAAINKLAQENNDSRVSSRIRFMLQDVIELRQKNWKPRRDENKPKTIEQVVKDAERDAAIESATQWSNQDSDGWQTSGNKYRTSGSSYKNTVEPSKL
;
A
#
# COMPACT_ATOMS: atom_id res chain seq x y z
N GLU A 1 -23.17 8.31 -38.96
CA GLU A 1 -21.94 8.10 -39.74
C GLU A 1 -20.77 8.97 -39.25
N LYS A 2 -20.42 10.10 -39.88
CA LYS A 2 -19.14 10.83 -39.61
C LYS A 2 -18.84 11.19 -38.14
N LYS A 3 -19.85 11.61 -37.36
CA LYS A 3 -19.67 11.94 -35.92
C LYS A 3 -19.32 10.71 -35.06
N LYS A 4 -19.83 9.53 -35.44
CA LYS A 4 -19.58 8.27 -34.74
C LYS A 4 -18.18 7.74 -35.07
N GLU A 5 -17.78 7.85 -36.33
CA GLU A 5 -16.44 7.50 -36.80
C GLU A 5 -15.35 8.40 -36.18
N LEU A 6 -15.58 9.72 -36.15
CA LEU A 6 -14.68 10.66 -35.48
C LEU A 6 -14.54 10.36 -33.98
N LYS A 7 -15.65 10.00 -33.31
CA LYS A 7 -15.61 9.60 -31.90
C LYS A 7 -14.77 8.34 -31.68
N LEU A 8 -14.94 7.33 -32.53
CA LEU A 8 -14.17 6.08 -32.44
C LEU A 8 -12.66 6.31 -32.64
N LEU A 9 -12.28 7.17 -33.59
CA LEU A 9 -10.87 7.54 -33.82
C LEU A 9 -10.27 8.25 -32.60
N LEU A 10 -10.99 9.21 -32.03
CA LEU A 10 -10.56 9.90 -30.80
C LEU A 10 -10.38 8.92 -29.63
N ASP A 11 -11.35 8.03 -29.42
CA ASP A 11 -11.28 7.00 -28.37
C ASP A 11 -10.11 6.01 -28.62
N GLU A 12 -9.74 5.75 -29.87
CA GLU A 12 -8.58 4.91 -30.21
C GLU A 12 -7.25 5.62 -29.97
N ASP A 13 -7.13 6.87 -30.39
CA ASP A 13 -5.93 7.68 -30.16
C ASP A 13 -5.70 7.93 -28.67
N GLU A 14 -6.76 8.18 -27.91
CA GLU A 14 -6.68 8.31 -26.45
C GLU A 14 -6.22 7.01 -25.79
N ARG A 15 -6.70 5.84 -26.25
CA ARG A 15 -6.20 4.54 -25.76
C ARG A 15 -4.74 4.29 -26.12
N LYS A 16 -4.30 4.69 -27.32
CA LYS A 16 -2.88 4.59 -27.72
C LYS A 16 -2.00 5.51 -26.88
N PHE A 17 -2.47 6.72 -26.60
CA PHE A 17 -1.78 7.67 -25.74
C PHE A 17 -1.63 7.12 -24.31
N ARG A 18 -2.72 6.59 -23.73
CA ARG A 18 -2.74 5.93 -22.41
C ARG A 18 -1.69 4.82 -22.27
N ARG A 19 -1.58 3.95 -23.28
CA ARG A 19 -0.57 2.86 -23.25
C ARG A 19 0.86 3.39 -23.30
N LYS A 20 1.09 4.49 -24.02
CA LYS A 20 2.42 5.10 -24.16
C LYS A 20 2.82 5.88 -22.91
N SER A 21 1.88 6.55 -22.24
CA SER A 21 2.17 7.39 -21.08
C SER A 21 2.73 6.59 -19.91
N VAL A 22 2.14 5.44 -19.57
CA VAL A 22 2.65 4.59 -18.48
C VAL A 22 4.07 4.10 -18.76
N GLY A 23 4.34 3.64 -19.99
CA GLY A 23 5.68 3.18 -20.37
C GLY A 23 6.73 4.30 -20.37
N LEU A 24 6.35 5.51 -20.79
CA LEU A 24 7.22 6.68 -20.70
C LEU A 24 7.55 7.04 -19.24
N VAL A 25 6.55 6.97 -18.36
CA VAL A 25 6.73 7.25 -16.93
C VAL A 25 7.63 6.22 -16.27
N SER A 26 7.49 4.93 -16.63
CA SER A 26 8.43 3.90 -16.21
C SER A 26 9.85 4.21 -16.68
N LEU A 27 10.03 4.60 -17.95
CA LEU A 27 11.34 4.97 -18.47
C LEU A 27 11.95 6.17 -17.72
N ILE A 28 11.17 7.21 -17.47
CA ILE A 28 11.60 8.39 -16.70
C ILE A 28 12.05 7.97 -15.29
N GLY A 29 11.28 7.08 -14.64
CA GLY A 29 11.63 6.53 -13.34
C GLY A 29 12.97 5.77 -13.36
N GLU A 30 13.19 4.91 -14.35
CA GLU A 30 14.46 4.19 -14.49
C GLU A 30 15.64 5.13 -14.80
N LEU A 31 15.43 6.18 -15.60
CA LEU A 31 16.47 7.20 -15.86
C LEU A 31 16.86 7.96 -14.58
N TYR A 32 15.90 8.26 -13.71
CA TYR A 32 16.19 8.88 -12.42
C TYR A 32 17.06 7.97 -11.54
N LYS A 33 16.80 6.66 -11.52
CA LYS A 33 17.62 5.68 -10.79
C LYS A 33 19.05 5.55 -11.31
N LEU A 34 19.27 5.89 -12.58
CA LEU A 34 20.59 6.01 -13.19
C LEU A 34 21.26 7.37 -12.92
N HIS A 35 20.68 8.21 -12.05
CA HIS A 35 21.12 9.57 -11.75
C HIS A 35 21.24 10.48 -12.98
N MET A 36 20.46 10.18 -14.05
CA MET A 36 20.39 11.01 -15.25
C MET A 36 19.38 12.15 -15.14
N LEU A 37 18.53 12.10 -14.10
CA LEU A 37 17.55 13.13 -13.79
C LEU A 37 17.74 13.60 -12.34
N THR A 38 17.43 14.86 -12.10
CA THR A 38 17.50 15.46 -10.75
C THR A 38 16.16 15.30 -10.01
N PRO A 39 16.15 15.27 -8.67
CA PRO A 39 14.92 15.23 -7.87
C PRO A 39 13.88 16.29 -8.27
N ASN A 40 14.31 17.49 -8.64
CA ASN A 40 13.43 18.59 -9.05
C ASN A 40 12.52 18.23 -10.23
N ILE A 41 13.02 17.44 -11.20
CA ILE A 41 12.23 17.00 -12.35
C ILE A 41 11.14 16.02 -11.88
N MET A 42 11.48 15.12 -10.95
CA MET A 42 10.56 14.14 -10.39
C MET A 42 9.44 14.80 -9.57
N HIS A 43 9.79 15.79 -8.76
CA HIS A 43 8.81 16.63 -8.04
C HIS A 43 7.86 17.35 -8.99
N GLY A 44 8.39 17.87 -10.12
CA GLY A 44 7.58 18.45 -11.18
C GLY A 44 6.57 17.45 -11.76
N CYS A 45 7.00 16.20 -12.02
CA CYS A 45 6.10 15.14 -12.48
C CYS A 45 5.00 14.82 -11.46
N ILE A 46 5.36 14.62 -10.19
CA ILE A 46 4.42 14.31 -9.10
C ILE A 46 3.38 15.43 -8.95
N SER A 47 3.82 16.69 -8.89
CA SER A 47 2.95 17.85 -8.79
C SER A 47 2.00 17.96 -9.99
N THR A 48 2.51 17.74 -11.20
CA THR A 48 1.70 17.75 -12.42
C THR A 48 0.61 16.67 -12.38
N PHE A 49 0.95 15.45 -11.98
CA PHE A 49 -0.03 14.36 -11.90
C PHE A 49 -1.08 14.60 -10.80
N LEU A 50 -0.69 15.13 -9.64
CA LEU A 50 -1.64 15.48 -8.57
C LEU A 50 -2.57 16.64 -8.94
N SER A 51 -2.11 17.57 -9.79
CA SER A 51 -2.96 18.66 -10.28
C SER A 51 -4.03 18.18 -11.27
N GLN A 52 -3.77 17.09 -11.98
CA GLN A 52 -4.66 16.49 -12.97
C GLN A 52 -5.40 15.30 -12.35
N VAL A 53 -6.44 15.60 -11.56
CA VAL A 53 -7.27 14.58 -10.90
C VAL A 53 -8.15 13.84 -11.91
N ALA A 54 -7.52 12.95 -12.67
CA ALA A 54 -8.10 12.06 -13.69
C ALA A 54 -7.46 10.67 -13.56
N GLU A 55 -8.03 9.66 -14.22
CA GLU A 55 -7.56 8.28 -14.05
C GLU A 55 -6.13 8.06 -14.56
N GLU A 56 -5.82 8.59 -15.74
CA GLU A 56 -4.53 8.37 -16.41
C GLU A 56 -3.33 8.98 -15.66
N PRO A 57 -3.38 10.26 -15.24
CA PRO A 57 -2.28 10.86 -14.49
C PRO A 57 -2.09 10.21 -13.12
N LEU A 58 -3.17 9.77 -12.46
CA LEU A 58 -3.09 9.08 -11.17
C LEU A 58 -2.51 7.67 -11.31
N GLU A 59 -2.82 6.94 -12.38
CA GLU A 59 -2.16 5.68 -12.69
C GLU A 59 -0.65 5.90 -12.91
N CYS A 60 -0.29 6.91 -13.71
CA CYS A 60 1.10 7.29 -13.94
C CYS A 60 1.82 7.66 -12.63
N LEU A 61 1.17 8.42 -11.74
CA LEU A 61 1.70 8.76 -10.43
C LEU A 61 2.02 7.51 -9.60
N CYS A 62 1.08 6.55 -9.55
CA CYS A 62 1.28 5.33 -8.79
C CYS A 62 2.46 4.52 -9.34
N THR A 63 2.55 4.38 -10.67
CA THR A 63 3.67 3.70 -11.33
C THR A 63 5.00 4.40 -11.03
N LEU A 64 5.06 5.73 -11.14
CA LEU A 64 6.27 6.51 -10.86
C LEU A 64 6.73 6.29 -9.42
N LEU A 65 5.85 6.49 -8.44
CA LEU A 65 6.17 6.36 -7.02
C LEU A 65 6.59 4.94 -6.64
N THR A 66 6.07 3.91 -7.31
CA THR A 66 6.50 2.53 -7.10
C THR A 66 7.95 2.31 -7.52
N ILE A 67 8.40 2.99 -8.58
CA ILE A 67 9.76 2.84 -9.13
C ILE A 67 10.77 3.65 -8.32
N VAL A 68 10.48 4.94 -8.09
CA VAL A 68 11.48 5.90 -7.56
C VAL A 68 11.24 6.31 -6.12
N GLY A 69 10.09 5.98 -5.53
CA GLY A 69 9.64 6.61 -4.29
C GLY A 69 10.61 6.44 -3.13
N LYS A 70 11.30 5.30 -3.06
CA LYS A 70 12.32 5.03 -2.05
C LYS A 70 13.53 5.94 -2.16
N GLU A 71 14.11 6.03 -3.36
CA GLU A 71 15.31 6.84 -3.61
C GLU A 71 14.98 8.32 -3.51
N LEU A 72 13.85 8.74 -4.07
CA LEU A 72 13.41 10.12 -4.09
C LEU A 72 13.05 10.63 -2.67
N GLU A 73 12.40 9.82 -1.84
CA GLU A 73 12.13 10.21 -0.43
C GLU A 73 13.42 10.29 0.39
N HIS A 74 14.40 9.44 0.11
CA HIS A 74 15.71 9.49 0.76
C HIS A 74 16.50 10.74 0.38
N GLU A 75 16.52 11.12 -0.91
CA GLU A 75 17.27 12.28 -1.41
C GLU A 75 16.63 13.61 -1.02
N THR A 76 15.30 13.70 -1.00
CA THR A 76 14.60 14.97 -0.75
C THR A 76 14.17 15.16 0.70
N GLY A 77 13.94 14.05 1.41
CA GLY A 77 13.51 14.05 2.81
C GLY A 77 12.00 13.88 2.98
N ARG A 78 11.61 13.38 4.17
CA ARG A 78 10.23 12.94 4.44
C ARG A 78 9.19 14.05 4.38
N ARG A 79 9.54 15.29 4.73
CA ARG A 79 8.58 16.40 4.86
C ARG A 79 7.87 16.73 3.55
N GLU A 80 8.60 16.79 2.44
CA GLU A 80 7.98 17.04 1.12
C GLU A 80 7.10 15.87 0.68
N PHE A 81 7.52 14.64 0.98
CA PHE A 81 6.71 13.46 0.71
C PHE A 81 5.42 13.42 1.55
N ASP A 82 5.43 13.95 2.76
CA ASP A 82 4.22 14.03 3.58
C ASP A 82 3.14 14.90 2.93
N GLU A 83 3.52 15.99 2.25
CA GLU A 83 2.59 16.84 1.52
C GLU A 83 1.95 16.10 0.33
N TYR A 84 2.77 15.40 -0.48
CA TYR A 84 2.24 14.59 -1.58
C TYR A 84 1.31 13.49 -1.08
N PHE A 85 1.72 12.77 -0.03
CA PHE A 85 0.94 11.66 0.50
C PHE A 85 -0.33 12.13 1.24
N ALA A 86 -0.36 13.35 1.77
CA ALA A 86 -1.59 13.95 2.26
C ALA A 86 -2.62 14.13 1.13
N ALA A 87 -2.18 14.62 -0.03
CA ALA A 87 -3.05 14.75 -1.21
C ALA A 87 -3.49 13.38 -1.76
N ILE A 88 -2.57 12.43 -1.87
CA ILE A 88 -2.86 11.05 -2.32
C ILE A 88 -3.88 10.38 -1.37
N ASN A 89 -3.70 10.54 -0.06
CA ASN A 89 -4.59 9.95 0.94
C ASN A 89 -6.00 10.56 0.86
N LYS A 90 -6.11 11.87 0.64
CA LYS A 90 -7.41 12.53 0.40
C LYS A 90 -8.12 11.91 -0.81
N LEU A 91 -7.44 11.79 -1.94
CA LEU A 91 -8.00 11.17 -3.16
C LEU A 91 -8.38 9.69 -2.94
N ALA A 92 -7.60 8.95 -2.16
CA ALA A 92 -7.87 7.54 -1.86
C ALA A 92 -9.14 7.35 -0.99
N GLN A 93 -9.46 8.31 -0.11
CA GLN A 93 -10.58 8.22 0.83
C GLN A 93 -11.89 8.85 0.30
N GLU A 94 -11.81 9.81 -0.62
CA GLU A 94 -12.96 10.60 -1.08
C GLU A 94 -13.90 9.84 -2.05
N ASN A 95 -14.73 8.93 -1.53
CA ASN A 95 -15.59 8.05 -2.34
C ASN A 95 -16.62 8.77 -3.25
N ASN A 96 -16.85 10.07 -3.06
CA ASN A 96 -17.83 10.85 -3.82
C ASN A 96 -17.26 11.51 -5.09
N ASP A 97 -15.94 11.46 -5.31
CA ASP A 97 -15.35 12.02 -6.53
C ASP A 97 -15.46 11.03 -7.70
N SER A 98 -16.38 11.29 -8.63
CA SER A 98 -16.59 10.46 -9.81
C SER A 98 -15.40 10.46 -10.79
N ARG A 99 -14.42 11.35 -10.62
CA ARG A 99 -13.20 11.41 -11.45
C ARG A 99 -12.18 10.33 -11.09
N VAL A 100 -12.32 9.70 -9.91
CA VAL A 100 -11.40 8.67 -9.43
C VAL A 100 -12.18 7.36 -9.21
N SER A 101 -11.96 6.38 -10.08
CA SER A 101 -12.58 5.06 -9.92
C SER A 101 -12.00 4.28 -8.74
N SER A 102 -12.73 3.26 -8.30
CA SER A 102 -12.29 2.34 -7.25
C SER A 102 -10.93 1.70 -7.55
N ARG A 103 -10.65 1.36 -8.82
CA ARG A 103 -9.35 0.81 -9.24
C ARG A 103 -8.21 1.77 -8.89
N ILE A 104 -8.33 3.05 -9.27
CA ILE A 104 -7.31 4.05 -8.97
C ILE A 104 -7.18 4.27 -7.47
N ARG A 105 -8.29 4.26 -6.71
CA ARG A 105 -8.25 4.35 -5.24
C ARG A 105 -7.45 3.21 -4.62
N PHE A 106 -7.67 1.97 -5.07
CA PHE A 106 -6.87 0.83 -4.62
C PHE A 106 -5.40 0.98 -4.98
N MET A 107 -5.07 1.47 -6.18
CA MET A 107 -3.68 1.75 -6.57
C MET A 107 -3.03 2.82 -5.67
N LEU A 108 -3.76 3.90 -5.34
CA LEU A 108 -3.28 4.93 -4.42
C LEU A 108 -3.08 4.34 -3.00
N GLN A 109 -4.00 3.50 -2.53
CA GLN A 109 -3.87 2.79 -1.25
C GLN A 109 -2.64 1.86 -1.24
N ASP A 110 -2.38 1.15 -2.33
CA ASP A 110 -1.20 0.28 -2.45
C ASP A 110 0.10 1.07 -2.33
N VAL A 111 0.18 2.25 -2.94
CA VAL A 111 1.36 3.13 -2.83
C VAL A 111 1.49 3.73 -1.43
N ILE A 112 0.38 4.12 -0.80
CA ILE A 112 0.36 4.55 0.61
C ILE A 112 0.93 3.45 1.51
N GLU A 113 0.46 2.23 1.34
CA GLU A 113 0.92 1.09 2.14
C GLU A 113 2.38 0.75 1.85
N LEU A 114 2.81 0.84 0.59
CA LEU A 114 4.20 0.65 0.20
C LEU A 114 5.12 1.62 0.96
N ARG A 115 4.76 2.90 1.05
CA ARG A 115 5.50 3.89 1.83
C ARG A 115 5.50 3.58 3.31
N GLN A 116 4.34 3.23 3.89
CA GLN A 116 4.23 2.84 5.32
C GLN A 116 5.13 1.64 5.68
N LYS A 117 5.33 0.73 4.73
CA LYS A 117 6.25 -0.41 4.86
C LYS A 117 7.71 -0.08 4.52
N ASN A 118 8.08 1.20 4.52
CA ASN A 118 9.41 1.71 4.15
C ASN A 118 9.85 1.24 2.76
N TRP A 119 8.95 1.33 1.78
CA TRP A 119 9.17 0.98 0.38
C TRP A 119 9.62 -0.48 0.16
N LYS A 120 9.13 -1.39 1.01
CA LYS A 120 9.32 -2.83 0.85
C LYS A 120 8.10 -3.41 0.13
N PRO A 121 8.24 -3.88 -1.12
CA PRO A 121 7.15 -4.55 -1.83
C PRO A 121 6.62 -5.75 -1.04
N ARG A 122 5.32 -6.05 -1.17
CA ARG A 122 4.70 -7.20 -0.48
C ARG A 122 5.19 -8.55 -1.01
N ARG A 123 5.66 -8.58 -2.26
CA ARG A 123 6.21 -9.74 -2.95
C ARG A 123 7.52 -9.29 -3.57
N ASP A 124 8.58 -10.08 -3.44
CA ASP A 124 9.79 -9.87 -4.23
C ASP A 124 9.42 -10.07 -5.70
N GLU A 125 9.21 -8.98 -6.41
CA GLU A 125 8.82 -9.01 -7.81
C GLU A 125 9.98 -9.64 -8.60
N ASN A 126 9.67 -10.73 -9.32
CA ASN A 126 10.52 -11.49 -10.26
C ASN A 126 11.24 -12.77 -9.78
N LYS A 127 10.79 -13.44 -8.72
CA LYS A 127 11.02 -14.90 -8.62
C LYS A 127 9.70 -15.67 -8.57
N PRO A 128 9.45 -16.63 -9.47
CA PRO A 128 8.42 -17.62 -9.20
C PRO A 128 8.77 -18.26 -7.85
N LYS A 129 7.81 -18.25 -6.92
CA LYS A 129 7.98 -18.93 -5.64
C LYS A 129 8.40 -20.37 -5.92
N THR A 130 9.46 -20.84 -5.28
CA THR A 130 9.80 -22.27 -5.36
C THR A 130 8.65 -23.06 -4.73
N ILE A 131 8.43 -24.29 -5.18
CA ILE A 131 7.40 -25.19 -4.60
C ILE A 131 7.53 -25.24 -3.06
N GLU A 132 8.75 -25.26 -2.55
CA GLU A 132 9.04 -25.23 -1.11
C GLU A 132 8.50 -23.98 -0.40
N GLN A 133 8.58 -22.80 -1.02
CA GLN A 133 8.03 -21.57 -0.44
C GLN A 133 6.50 -21.57 -0.44
N VAL A 134 5.87 -22.15 -1.47
CA VAL A 134 4.41 -22.28 -1.54
C VAL A 134 3.89 -23.23 -0.46
N VAL A 135 4.55 -24.38 -0.27
CA VAL A 135 4.18 -25.35 0.78
C VAL A 135 4.38 -24.73 2.16
N LYS A 136 5.52 -24.05 2.40
CA LYS A 136 5.80 -23.42 3.69
C LYS A 136 4.89 -22.23 4.02
N ASP A 137 4.40 -21.52 3.01
CA ASP A 137 3.38 -20.47 3.18
C ASP A 137 2.02 -21.09 3.52
N ALA A 138 1.61 -22.15 2.80
CA ALA A 138 0.37 -22.87 3.08
C ALA A 138 0.35 -23.53 4.47
N GLU A 139 1.48 -24.07 4.92
CA GLU A 139 1.64 -24.61 6.27
C GLU A 139 1.53 -23.51 7.34
N ARG A 140 2.08 -22.31 7.09
CA ARG A 140 1.95 -21.16 7.99
C ARG A 140 0.52 -20.66 8.07
N ASP A 141 -0.15 -20.55 6.93
CA ASP A 141 -1.54 -20.11 6.87
C ASP A 141 -2.47 -21.11 7.56
N ALA A 142 -2.27 -22.42 7.35
CA ALA A 142 -2.99 -23.48 8.05
C ALA A 142 -2.70 -23.51 9.57
N ALA A 143 -1.46 -23.21 9.98
CA ALA A 143 -1.10 -23.08 11.39
C ALA A 143 -1.77 -21.86 12.06
N ILE A 144 -1.90 -20.74 11.33
CA ILE A 144 -2.60 -19.55 11.81
C ILE A 144 -4.11 -19.81 11.87
N GLU A 145 -4.69 -20.47 10.87
CA GLU A 145 -6.12 -20.85 10.85
C GLU A 145 -6.44 -21.81 12.00
N SER A 146 -5.62 -22.85 12.20
CA SER A 146 -5.80 -23.77 13.33
C SER A 146 -5.63 -23.06 14.67
N ALA A 147 -4.61 -22.21 14.86
CA ALA A 147 -4.45 -21.44 16.09
C ALA A 147 -5.64 -20.49 16.36
N THR A 148 -6.19 -19.89 15.31
CA THR A 148 -7.40 -19.04 15.39
C THR A 148 -8.64 -19.87 15.74
N GLN A 149 -8.73 -21.11 15.24
CA GLN A 149 -9.82 -22.03 15.55
C GLN A 149 -9.75 -22.55 17.00
N TRP A 150 -8.55 -22.86 17.50
CA TRP A 150 -8.32 -23.23 18.92
C TRP A 150 -8.68 -22.08 19.86
N SER A 151 -8.27 -20.85 19.53
CA SER A 151 -8.60 -19.67 20.34
C SER A 151 -10.09 -19.34 20.40
N ASN A 152 -10.90 -19.78 19.42
CA ASN A 152 -12.35 -19.59 19.43
C ASN A 152 -13.11 -20.70 20.18
N GLN A 153 -12.46 -21.84 20.48
CA GLN A 153 -13.07 -22.92 21.27
C GLN A 153 -12.93 -22.71 22.79
N ASP A 154 -11.92 -21.94 23.23
CA ASP A 154 -11.68 -21.67 24.66
C ASP A 154 -12.57 -20.55 25.25
N SER A 155 -13.45 -19.92 24.44
CA SER A 155 -14.37 -18.86 24.89
C SER A 155 -15.75 -19.34 25.36
N ASP A 156 -16.05 -20.64 25.32
CA ASP A 156 -17.36 -21.21 25.71
C ASP A 156 -17.41 -21.85 27.11
N GLY A 157 -16.69 -21.27 28.07
CA GLY A 157 -16.80 -21.70 29.45
C GLY A 157 -16.24 -20.69 30.43
N TRP A 158 -17.08 -19.74 30.88
CA TRP A 158 -17.24 -19.31 32.28
C TRP A 158 -18.40 -18.30 32.34
N GLN A 159 -19.61 -18.81 32.56
CA GLN A 159 -20.75 -17.98 32.94
C GLN A 159 -20.53 -17.47 34.37
N THR A 160 -20.52 -16.15 34.48
CA THR A 160 -20.55 -15.40 35.74
C THR A 160 -21.86 -15.69 36.47
N SER A 161 -21.80 -16.14 37.73
CA SER A 161 -22.87 -15.91 38.70
C SER A 161 -22.40 -16.18 40.13
N GLY A 162 -22.57 -15.17 41.00
CA GLY A 162 -22.80 -15.40 42.42
C GLY A 162 -21.59 -15.20 43.33
N ASN A 163 -21.24 -13.94 43.56
CA ASN A 163 -20.48 -13.52 44.73
C ASN A 163 -21.32 -13.76 45.99
N LYS A 164 -20.96 -14.74 46.83
CA LYS A 164 -21.33 -14.74 48.25
C LYS A 164 -20.26 -15.43 49.13
N TYR A 165 -20.00 -14.79 50.27
CA TYR A 165 -19.29 -15.23 51.49
C TYR A 165 -17.74 -15.37 51.48
N ARG A 166 -17.09 -14.33 52.03
CA ARG A 166 -15.95 -14.34 52.99
C ARG A 166 -15.56 -15.71 53.56
N THR A 167 -14.25 -16.03 53.60
CA THR A 167 -13.47 -16.20 54.85
C THR A 167 -11.94 -16.09 54.61
N SER A 168 -11.29 -15.54 55.63
CA SER A 168 -9.86 -15.48 56.00
C SER A 168 -8.84 -16.45 55.38
N GLY A 169 -7.63 -15.95 55.11
CA GLY A 169 -6.42 -16.79 55.09
C GLY A 169 -5.18 -16.15 54.45
N SER A 170 -4.46 -15.34 55.24
CA SER A 170 -3.04 -14.92 55.18
C SER A 170 -2.12 -15.33 54.00
N SER A 171 -1.40 -14.31 53.48
CA SER A 171 0.07 -14.22 53.25
C SER A 171 0.70 -15.21 52.24
N TYR A 172 1.51 -14.82 51.24
CA TYR A 172 2.68 -13.95 51.28
C TYR A 172 2.99 -13.34 49.89
N LYS A 173 3.68 -12.20 49.92
CA LYS A 173 4.30 -11.47 48.80
C LYS A 173 5.43 -12.29 48.15
N ASN A 174 5.65 -12.15 46.84
CA ASN A 174 6.81 -11.43 46.31
C ASN A 174 6.83 -11.34 44.77
N THR A 175 7.16 -10.14 44.32
CA THR A 175 7.64 -9.72 43.00
C THR A 175 8.98 -10.37 42.65
N VAL A 176 9.35 -10.43 41.36
CA VAL A 176 10.59 -9.85 40.79
C VAL A 176 10.64 -10.07 39.26
N GLU A 177 10.92 -8.96 38.55
CA GLU A 177 11.29 -8.87 37.12
C GLU A 177 12.67 -9.49 36.83
N PRO A 178 12.95 -9.97 35.60
CA PRO A 178 14.32 -10.27 35.19
C PRO A 178 14.84 -9.22 34.19
N SER A 179 15.92 -8.53 34.55
CA SER A 179 16.82 -7.92 33.56
C SER A 179 18.29 -8.07 33.94
N LYS A 180 19.06 -8.50 32.92
CA LYS A 180 20.52 -8.42 32.69
C LYS A 180 21.44 -9.44 33.38
N LEU A 181 21.96 -10.34 32.55
CA LEU A 181 23.40 -10.50 32.27
C LEU A 181 23.58 -10.61 30.75
#